data_AF-A0A7Z8Z7X6-F1
#
_entry.id   AF-A0A7Z8Z7X6-F1
#
_cell.length_a   1.000
_cell.length_b   1.000
_cell.length_c   1.000
_cell.angle_alpha   90.00
_cell.angle_beta   90.00
_cell.angle_gamma   90.00
#
_symmetry.space_group_name_H-M   'P 1'
#
loop_
_entity.id
_entity.type
_entity.pdbx_description
1 polymer ?
#
loop_
_entity_poly.entity_id
_entity_poly.type
_entity_poly.pdbx_seq_one_letter_code
_entity_poly.pdbx_strand_id
1 'polypeptide(L)'
;MSVLHKKSARLRDEERARLIWLLSTDKAVTSSLLGKLTLAERYDDGTLADDLAEVEVLVSHLPPPDLADALEALPYDARNALWRLIADDKRGEVLLEASESVWGDLIDKMSDRELLFTLQNLDIDEQVYILQHLPARPDRTPAGGAAGGEAGAYPSDDALRRQYRRRDHGV
;
A
#
# COMPACT_ATOMS: atom_id res chain seq x y z
N MET A 1 32.90 -11.67 13.62
CA MET A 1 32.02 -10.55 13.19
C MET A 1 30.56 -10.85 13.55
N SER A 2 30.07 -10.70 14.80
CA SER A 2 28.69 -11.22 15.10
C SER A 2 27.91 -10.65 16.32
N VAL A 3 28.50 -9.82 17.18
CA VAL A 3 27.81 -9.35 18.41
C VAL A 3 27.13 -7.98 18.29
N LEU A 4 27.63 -7.09 17.42
CA LEU A 4 27.06 -5.74 17.22
C LEU A 4 25.72 -5.79 16.46
N HIS A 5 25.64 -6.55 15.36
CA HIS A 5 24.41 -6.71 14.56
C HIS A 5 23.25 -7.39 15.31
N LYS A 6 23.56 -8.30 16.27
CA LYS A 6 22.54 -8.94 17.10
C LYS A 6 21.96 -8.00 18.15
N LYS A 7 22.80 -7.14 18.74
CA LYS A 7 22.33 -6.11 19.68
C LYS A 7 21.46 -5.06 18.98
N SER A 8 21.80 -4.67 17.75
CA SER A 8 20.96 -3.76 16.97
C SER A 8 19.63 -4.40 16.55
N ALA A 9 19.61 -5.68 16.13
CA ALA A 9 18.36 -6.35 15.77
C ALA A 9 17.39 -6.46 16.96
N ARG A 10 17.89 -6.91 18.12
CA ARG A 10 17.08 -6.98 19.35
C ARG A 10 16.58 -5.60 19.78
N LEU A 11 17.40 -4.57 19.65
CA LEU A 11 16.98 -3.20 19.97
C LEU A 11 15.85 -2.74 19.05
N ARG A 12 15.94 -2.99 17.75
CA ARG A 12 14.86 -2.68 16.80
C ARG A 12 13.59 -3.46 17.10
N ASP A 13 13.70 -4.72 17.51
CA ASP A 13 12.55 -5.50 17.96
C ASP A 13 11.88 -4.87 19.19
N GLU A 14 12.67 -4.38 20.15
CA GLU A 14 12.19 -3.67 21.34
C GLU A 14 11.53 -2.32 20.98
N GLU A 15 12.16 -1.54 20.10
CA GLU A 15 11.65 -0.26 19.60
C GLU A 15 10.35 -0.43 18.81
N ARG A 16 10.28 -1.44 17.93
CA ARG A 16 9.08 -1.79 17.16
C ARG A 16 7.94 -2.24 18.09
N ALA A 17 8.24 -3.10 19.07
CA ALA A 17 7.24 -3.52 20.05
C ALA A 17 6.73 -2.33 20.89
N ARG A 18 7.60 -1.39 21.24
CA ARG A 18 7.25 -0.16 21.96
C ARG A 18 6.34 0.73 21.11
N LEU A 19 6.67 0.92 19.84
CA LEU A 19 5.85 1.68 18.88
C LEU A 19 4.44 1.09 18.76
N ILE A 20 4.35 -0.23 18.56
CA ILE A 20 3.06 -0.94 18.47
C ILE A 20 2.26 -0.76 19.76
N TRP A 21 2.92 -0.88 20.93
CA TRP A 21 2.26 -0.74 22.22
C TRP A 21 1.70 0.68 22.42
N LEU A 22 2.47 1.73 22.13
CA LEU A 22 2.04 3.13 22.26
C LEU A 22 0.80 3.41 21.41
N LEU A 23 0.84 3.03 20.13
CA LEU A 23 -0.21 3.33 19.17
C LEU A 23 -1.47 2.47 19.35
N SER A 24 -1.34 1.25 19.89
CA SER A 24 -2.49 0.37 20.14
C SER A 24 -3.15 0.58 21.51
N THR A 25 -2.40 1.05 22.51
CA THR A 25 -2.90 1.17 23.90
C THR A 25 -3.44 2.56 24.18
N ASP A 26 -2.76 3.61 23.73
CA ASP A 26 -3.19 4.98 24.01
C ASP A 26 -4.05 5.53 22.85
N LYS A 27 -5.36 5.59 23.12
CA LYS A 27 -6.32 6.15 22.17
C LYS A 27 -6.10 7.64 21.92
N ALA A 28 -5.64 8.40 22.92
CA ALA A 28 -5.39 9.84 22.79
C ALA A 28 -4.21 10.10 21.84
N VAL A 29 -3.16 9.29 21.90
CA VAL A 29 -2.02 9.34 20.96
C VAL A 29 -2.53 9.14 19.52
N THR A 30 -3.23 8.04 19.26
CA THR A 30 -3.76 7.74 17.92
C THR A 30 -4.76 8.80 17.45
N SER A 31 -5.68 9.24 18.31
CA SER A 31 -6.63 10.31 17.99
C SER A 31 -5.92 11.64 17.70
N SER A 32 -4.86 11.98 18.43
CA SER A 32 -4.05 13.18 18.20
C SER A 32 -3.37 13.16 16.84
N LEU A 33 -2.68 12.06 16.51
CA LEU A 33 -2.02 11.85 15.21
C LEU A 33 -3.00 11.89 14.03
N LEU A 34 -4.23 11.42 14.24
CA LEU A 34 -5.28 11.49 13.22
C LEU A 34 -5.96 12.86 13.12
N GLY A 35 -5.71 13.79 14.05
CA GLY A 35 -6.39 15.09 14.15
C GLY A 35 -7.83 14.98 14.66
N LYS A 36 -8.15 13.90 15.38
CA LYS A 36 -9.48 13.55 15.91
C LYS A 36 -9.57 13.70 17.45
N LEU A 37 -8.55 14.22 18.12
CA LEU A 37 -8.48 14.30 19.58
C LEU A 37 -9.64 15.11 20.16
N THR A 38 -10.47 14.47 20.97
CA THR A 38 -11.61 15.10 21.64
C THR A 38 -11.22 15.63 23.01
N LEU A 39 -12.02 16.56 23.56
CA LEU A 39 -11.79 17.11 24.90
C LEU A 39 -11.86 16.04 26.00
N ALA A 40 -12.69 15.01 25.83
CA ALA A 40 -12.84 13.91 26.78
C ALA A 40 -11.64 12.95 26.79
N GLU A 41 -10.82 12.95 25.73
CA GLU A 41 -9.62 12.12 25.61
C GLU A 41 -8.37 12.82 26.16
N ARG A 42 -8.47 14.10 26.53
CA ARG A 42 -7.39 14.85 27.21
C ARG A 42 -7.41 14.53 28.70
N TYR A 43 -6.59 13.57 29.12
CA TYR A 43 -6.46 13.22 30.54
C TYR A 43 -5.17 13.76 31.16
N ASP A 44 -4.08 13.85 30.40
CA ASP A 44 -2.82 14.50 30.79
C ASP A 44 -2.05 14.99 29.55
N ASP A 45 -2.06 16.31 29.31
CA ASP A 45 -1.39 16.93 28.16
C ASP A 45 0.14 16.74 28.20
N GLY A 46 0.74 16.56 29.38
CA GLY A 46 2.18 16.34 29.54
C GLY A 46 2.60 14.94 29.06
N THR A 47 1.94 13.91 29.58
CA THR A 47 2.18 12.51 29.17
C THR A 47 1.91 12.30 27.68
N LEU A 48 0.82 12.89 27.15
CA LEU A 48 0.50 12.80 25.72
C LEU A 48 1.60 13.41 24.84
N ALA A 49 2.17 14.55 25.24
CA ALA A 49 3.25 15.18 24.47
C ALA A 49 4.52 14.32 24.46
N ASP A 50 4.87 13.72 25.60
CA ASP A 50 6.03 12.83 25.71
C ASP A 50 5.85 11.56 24.86
N ASP A 51 4.67 10.94 24.91
CA ASP A 51 4.36 9.75 24.10
C ASP A 51 4.38 10.07 22.60
N LEU A 52 3.87 11.24 22.18
CA LEU A 52 3.92 11.67 20.77
C LEU A 52 5.36 11.88 20.30
N ALA A 53 6.19 12.54 21.11
CA ALA A 53 7.60 12.72 20.81
C ALA A 53 8.34 11.37 20.74
N GLU A 54 8.01 10.42 21.62
CA GLU A 54 8.58 9.06 21.56
C GLU A 54 8.21 8.34 20.26
N VAL A 55 6.94 8.40 19.85
CA VAL A 55 6.48 7.83 18.58
C VAL A 55 7.24 8.43 17.40
N GLU A 56 7.36 9.76 17.32
CA GLU A 56 8.08 10.44 16.24
C GLU A 56 9.55 9.99 16.17
N VAL A 57 10.21 9.90 17.32
CA VAL A 57 11.59 9.41 17.41
C VAL A 57 11.67 7.98 16.90
N LEU A 58 10.83 7.06 17.38
CA LEU A 58 10.79 5.66 16.95
C LEU A 58 10.62 5.52 15.43
N VAL A 59 9.64 6.22 14.85
CA VAL A 59 9.38 6.18 13.40
C VAL A 59 10.56 6.70 12.58
N SER A 60 11.28 7.71 13.09
CA SER A 60 12.38 8.33 12.35
C SER A 60 13.58 7.40 12.13
N HIS A 61 13.87 6.47 13.06
CA HIS A 61 15.07 5.63 12.99
C HIS A 61 14.80 4.15 12.68
N LEU A 62 13.56 3.68 12.83
CA LEU A 62 13.21 2.33 12.41
C LEU A 62 13.36 2.19 10.88
N PRO A 63 13.94 1.08 10.39
CA PRO A 63 14.07 0.80 8.97
C PRO A 63 12.73 0.36 8.36
N PRO A 64 12.59 0.41 7.03
CA PRO A 64 11.34 0.08 6.36
C PRO A 64 10.71 -1.27 6.71
N PRO A 65 11.47 -2.39 6.81
CA PRO A 65 10.88 -3.68 7.19
C PRO A 65 10.27 -3.67 8.60
N ASP A 66 10.92 -3.00 9.56
CA ASP A 66 10.42 -2.91 10.93
C ASP A 66 9.17 -2.02 11.02
N LEU A 67 9.07 -0.99 10.18
CA LEU A 67 7.88 -0.15 10.06
C LEU A 67 6.72 -0.89 9.37
N ALA A 68 7.00 -1.71 8.36
CA ALA A 68 6.03 -2.57 7.69
C ALA A 68 5.42 -3.59 8.68
N ASP A 69 6.26 -4.30 9.43
CA ASP A 69 5.84 -5.20 10.50
C ASP A 69 4.93 -4.49 11.53
N ALA A 70 5.26 -3.25 11.91
CA ALA A 70 4.44 -2.46 12.83
C ALA A 70 3.08 -2.10 12.22
N LEU A 71 3.02 -1.68 10.96
CA LEU A 71 1.76 -1.36 10.26
C LEU A 71 0.83 -2.58 10.19
N GLU A 72 1.39 -3.77 9.96
CA GLU A 72 0.63 -5.03 9.89
C GLU A 72 0.03 -5.42 11.26
N ALA A 73 0.79 -5.20 12.33
CA ALA A 73 0.35 -5.51 13.69
C ALA A 73 -0.71 -4.53 14.24
N LEU A 74 -0.78 -3.30 13.71
CA LEU A 74 -1.65 -2.25 14.24
C LEU A 74 -3.09 -2.34 13.70
N PRO A 75 -4.10 -1.97 14.51
CA PRO A 75 -5.48 -1.80 14.05
C PRO A 75 -5.63 -0.60 13.11
N TYR A 76 -6.71 -0.55 12.32
CA TYR A 76 -6.92 0.41 11.23
C TYR A 76 -6.56 1.87 11.56
N ASP A 77 -7.11 2.44 12.65
CA ASP A 77 -6.85 3.84 13.01
C ASP A 77 -5.38 4.08 13.38
N ALA A 78 -4.78 3.18 14.16
CA ALA A 78 -3.38 3.27 14.58
C ALA A 78 -2.41 3.06 13.42
N ARG A 79 -2.74 2.15 12.49
CA ARG A 79 -2.00 1.93 11.24
C ARG A 79 -2.00 3.19 10.37
N ASN A 80 -3.16 3.81 10.20
CA ASN A 80 -3.31 5.07 9.46
C ASN A 80 -2.55 6.22 10.14
N ALA A 81 -2.54 6.25 11.48
CA ALA A 81 -1.77 7.24 12.24
C ALA A 81 -0.26 7.07 12.00
N LEU A 82 0.25 5.84 12.11
CA LEU A 82 1.65 5.51 11.83
C LEU A 82 2.04 5.86 10.39
N TRP A 83 1.21 5.49 9.41
CA TRP A 83 1.47 5.74 8.00
C TRP A 83 1.68 7.24 7.67
N ARG A 84 0.92 8.12 8.33
CA ARG A 84 1.05 9.58 8.17
C ARG A 84 2.36 10.14 8.72
N LEU A 85 2.98 9.46 9.69
CA LEU A 85 4.25 9.85 10.29
C LEU A 85 5.47 9.39 9.49
N ILE A 86 5.32 8.32 8.72
CA ILE A 86 6.42 7.81 7.88
C ILE A 86 6.76 8.86 6.83
N ALA A 87 8.05 9.19 6.75
CA ALA A 87 8.58 10.18 5.82
C ALA A 87 8.38 9.74 4.36
N ASP A 88 8.08 10.69 3.49
CA ASP A 88 7.72 10.44 2.09
C ASP A 88 8.81 9.67 1.33
N ASP A 89 10.09 9.89 1.68
CA ASP A 89 11.24 9.23 1.08
C ASP A 89 11.35 7.73 1.45
N LYS A 90 10.83 7.33 2.62
CA LYS A 90 10.79 5.95 3.10
C LYS A 90 9.50 5.21 2.75
N ARG A 91 8.41 5.93 2.46
CA ARG A 91 7.08 5.31 2.26
C ARG A 91 7.06 4.27 1.14
N GLY A 92 7.80 4.50 0.05
CA GLY A 92 7.92 3.53 -1.05
C GLY A 92 8.50 2.20 -0.56
N GLU A 93 9.64 2.24 0.13
CA GLU A 93 10.30 1.06 0.71
C GLU A 93 9.41 0.37 1.74
N VAL A 94 8.73 1.13 2.60
CA VAL A 94 7.80 0.54 3.59
C VAL A 94 6.63 -0.17 2.90
N LEU A 95 6.09 0.41 1.83
CA LEU A 95 4.99 -0.22 1.10
C LEU A 95 5.43 -1.51 0.40
N LEU A 96 6.67 -1.54 -0.12
CA LEU A 96 7.25 -2.74 -0.73
C LEU A 96 7.43 -3.88 0.28
N GLU A 97 7.86 -3.55 1.50
CA GLU A 97 8.07 -4.53 2.58
C GLU A 97 6.76 -5.00 3.22
N ALA A 98 5.72 -4.15 3.22
CA ALA A 98 4.43 -4.47 3.80
C ALA A 98 3.63 -5.46 2.94
N SER A 99 2.87 -6.33 3.60
CA SER A 99 1.90 -7.22 3.00
C SER A 99 0.82 -6.48 2.21
N GLU A 100 0.47 -7.00 1.03
CA GLU A 100 -0.65 -6.53 0.20
C GLU A 100 -1.97 -6.41 0.97
N SER A 101 -2.13 -7.20 2.05
CA SER A 101 -3.32 -7.19 2.90
C SER A 101 -3.59 -5.85 3.59
N VAL A 102 -2.55 -5.03 3.81
CA VAL A 102 -2.70 -3.70 4.43
C VAL A 102 -2.64 -2.56 3.43
N TRP A 103 -2.20 -2.80 2.19
CA TRP A 103 -2.00 -1.76 1.17
C TRP A 103 -3.26 -0.93 0.94
N GLY A 104 -4.42 -1.57 0.90
CA GLY A 104 -5.71 -0.90 0.71
C GLY A 104 -5.93 0.23 1.71
N ASP A 105 -5.62 0.00 2.99
CA ASP A 105 -5.78 0.99 4.06
C ASP A 105 -4.73 2.10 4.00
N LEU A 106 -3.52 1.80 3.52
CA LEU A 106 -2.42 2.77 3.46
C LEU A 106 -2.60 3.74 2.30
N ILE A 107 -3.09 3.23 1.17
CA ILE A 107 -3.21 4.03 -0.06
C ILE A 107 -4.62 4.58 -0.25
N ASP A 108 -5.61 4.27 0.60
CA ASP A 108 -7.03 4.65 0.39
C ASP A 108 -7.23 6.15 0.13
N LYS A 109 -6.44 7.00 0.80
CA LYS A 109 -6.51 8.46 0.75
C LYS A 109 -5.53 9.11 -0.22
N MET A 110 -4.68 8.33 -0.88
CA MET A 110 -3.69 8.86 -1.82
C MET A 110 -4.29 8.99 -3.21
N SER A 111 -4.09 10.11 -3.90
CA SER A 111 -4.31 10.20 -5.34
C SER A 111 -3.32 9.31 -6.10
N ASP A 112 -3.63 8.95 -7.35
CA ASP A 112 -2.71 8.19 -8.21
C ASP A 112 -1.36 8.92 -8.38
N ARG A 113 -1.38 10.26 -8.40
CA ARG A 113 -0.15 11.07 -8.46
C ARG A 113 0.68 10.96 -7.18
N GLU A 114 0.05 11.02 -6.02
CA GLU A 114 0.74 10.87 -4.73
C GLU A 114 1.30 9.46 -4.56
N LEU A 115 0.58 8.43 -5.04
CA LEU A 115 1.08 7.07 -5.05
C LEU A 115 2.31 6.95 -5.95
N LEU A 116 2.27 7.46 -7.18
CA LEU A 116 3.45 7.45 -8.07
C LEU A 116 4.64 8.22 -7.48
N PHE A 117 4.39 9.35 -6.82
CA PHE A 117 5.43 10.08 -6.10
C PHE A 117 6.01 9.26 -4.94
N THR A 118 5.18 8.51 -4.21
CA THR A 118 5.62 7.64 -3.11
C THR A 118 6.55 6.52 -3.61
N LEU A 119 6.29 5.99 -4.79
CA LEU A 119 7.07 4.90 -5.40
C LEU A 119 8.35 5.39 -6.10
N GLN A 120 8.56 6.71 -6.26
CA GLN A 120 9.59 7.25 -7.14
C GLN A 120 11.04 6.87 -6.76
N ASN A 121 11.26 6.55 -5.48
CA ASN A 121 12.59 6.20 -4.96
C ASN A 121 12.92 4.70 -5.10
N LEU A 122 11.93 3.87 -5.45
CA LEU A 122 12.12 2.45 -5.68
C LEU A 122 12.74 2.19 -7.05
N ASP A 123 13.36 1.03 -7.22
CA ASP A 123 13.82 0.59 -8.54
C ASP A 123 12.63 0.31 -9.47
N ILE A 124 12.84 0.42 -10.78
CA ILE A 124 11.76 0.30 -11.78
C ILE A 124 11.01 -1.04 -11.63
N ASP A 125 11.71 -2.13 -11.37
CA ASP A 125 11.09 -3.45 -11.24
C ASP A 125 10.20 -3.54 -9.98
N GLU A 126 10.58 -2.87 -8.89
CA GLU A 126 9.81 -2.80 -7.64
C GLU A 126 8.57 -1.91 -7.82
N GLN A 127 8.72 -0.78 -8.51
CA GLN A 127 7.57 0.06 -8.88
C GLN A 127 6.57 -0.72 -9.72
N VAL A 128 7.04 -1.45 -10.73
CA VAL A 128 6.19 -2.30 -11.59
C VAL A 128 5.52 -3.38 -10.77
N TYR A 129 6.25 -4.04 -9.86
CA TYR A 129 5.70 -5.05 -8.96
C TYR A 129 4.53 -4.47 -8.14
N ILE A 130 4.72 -3.35 -7.45
CA ILE A 130 3.65 -2.74 -6.65
C ILE A 130 2.46 -2.38 -7.54
N LEU A 131 2.69 -1.67 -8.65
CA LEU A 131 1.61 -1.21 -9.54
C LEU A 131 0.75 -2.35 -10.10
N GLN A 132 1.33 -3.53 -10.31
CA GLN A 132 0.61 -4.72 -10.79
C GLN A 132 -0.23 -5.41 -9.71
N HIS A 133 0.15 -5.27 -8.43
CA HIS A 133 -0.49 -5.92 -7.29
C HIS A 133 -1.37 -4.97 -6.47
N LEU A 134 -1.47 -3.69 -6.87
CA LEU A 134 -2.33 -2.74 -6.19
C LEU A 134 -3.78 -3.23 -6.10
N PRO A 135 -4.42 -3.08 -4.94
CA PRO A 135 -5.83 -3.43 -4.80
C PRO A 135 -6.68 -2.55 -5.72
N ALA A 136 -7.74 -3.14 -6.28
CA ALA A 136 -8.70 -2.39 -7.08
C ALA A 136 -9.37 -1.31 -6.21
N ARG A 137 -9.21 -0.04 -6.58
CA ARG A 137 -9.88 1.05 -5.87
C ARG A 137 -11.37 1.09 -6.20
N PRO A 138 -12.25 1.27 -5.22
CA PRO A 138 -13.70 1.24 -5.44
C PRO A 138 -14.23 2.39 -6.31
N ASP A 139 -13.48 3.48 -6.46
CA ASP A 139 -13.79 4.63 -7.31
C ASP A 139 -13.21 4.51 -8.74
N ARG A 140 -12.35 3.52 -8.98
CA ARG A 140 -11.81 3.22 -10.31
C ARG A 140 -12.89 2.51 -11.11
N THR A 141 -13.69 3.27 -11.85
CA THR A 141 -14.34 2.70 -13.05
C THR A 141 -13.21 2.10 -13.88
N PRO A 142 -13.25 0.81 -14.27
CA PRO A 142 -12.14 0.20 -15.00
C PRO A 142 -11.90 1.02 -16.26
N ALA A 143 -10.83 1.82 -16.26
CA ALA A 143 -10.40 2.58 -17.41
C ALA A 143 -9.88 1.57 -18.43
N GLY A 144 -10.74 1.21 -19.39
CA GLY A 144 -10.30 0.66 -20.67
C GLY A 144 -9.58 -0.68 -20.61
N GLY A 145 -10.17 -1.69 -19.96
CA GLY A 145 -9.94 -3.08 -20.33
C GLY A 145 -10.66 -3.38 -21.65
N ALA A 146 -10.11 -2.90 -22.77
CA ALA A 146 -10.49 -3.35 -24.09
C ALA A 146 -10.06 -4.82 -24.25
N ALA A 147 -10.91 -5.75 -23.85
CA ALA A 147 -10.82 -7.16 -24.18
C ALA A 147 -12.20 -7.64 -24.59
N GLY A 148 -12.40 -7.78 -25.91
CA GLY A 148 -13.64 -8.21 -26.51
C GLY A 148 -13.88 -7.53 -27.85
N GLY A 149 -12.92 -7.67 -28.76
CA GLY A 149 -13.10 -7.34 -30.15
C GLY A 149 -14.37 -7.99 -30.68
N GLU A 150 -15.09 -7.21 -31.47
CA GLU A 150 -16.13 -7.58 -32.39
C GLU A 150 -15.99 -9.04 -32.85
N ALA A 151 -16.86 -9.92 -32.35
CA ALA A 151 -17.22 -11.14 -33.06
C ALA A 151 -18.10 -10.74 -34.26
N GLY A 152 -17.51 -10.00 -35.20
CA GLY A 152 -17.96 -9.99 -36.57
C GLY A 152 -17.93 -11.43 -37.04
N ALA A 153 -19.09 -11.94 -37.42
CA ALA A 153 -19.28 -13.28 -37.93
C ALA A 153 -18.19 -13.61 -38.96
N TYR A 154 -17.27 -14.51 -38.62
CA TYR A 154 -16.48 -15.21 -39.62
C TYR A 154 -17.48 -16.03 -40.45
N PRO A 155 -17.65 -15.76 -41.76
CA PRO A 155 -18.46 -16.62 -42.58
C PRO A 155 -17.80 -18.00 -42.59
N SER A 156 -18.56 -19.03 -42.20
CA SER A 156 -18.10 -20.41 -42.22
C SER A 156 -17.59 -20.78 -43.63
N ASP A 157 -16.53 -21.59 -43.68
CA ASP A 157 -15.83 -22.07 -44.88
C ASP A 157 -16.73 -22.74 -45.95
N ASP A 158 -17.99 -23.00 -45.63
CA ASP A 158 -19.02 -23.50 -46.55
C ASP A 158 -19.50 -22.45 -47.57
N ALA A 159 -19.34 -21.16 -47.29
CA ALA A 159 -19.75 -20.08 -48.20
C ALA A 159 -18.77 -19.87 -49.38
N LEU A 160 -17.47 -20.14 -49.18
CA LEU A 160 -16.45 -19.94 -50.21
C LEU A 160 -16.35 -21.12 -51.20
N ARG A 161 -16.82 -22.32 -50.81
CA ARG A 161 -16.85 -23.49 -51.72
C ARG A 161 -18.00 -23.49 -52.71
N ARG A 162 -19.07 -22.72 -52.49
CA ARG A 162 -20.21 -22.63 -53.44
C ARG A 162 -20.00 -21.61 -54.56
N GLN A 163 -19.11 -20.64 -54.39
CA GLN A 163 -18.95 -19.55 -55.37
C GLN A 163 -17.95 -19.85 -56.49
N TYR A 164 -17.07 -20.85 -56.34
CA TYR A 164 -16.11 -21.26 -57.37
C TYR A 164 -16.49 -22.52 -58.17
N ARG A 165 -17.67 -23.13 -57.94
CA ARG A 165 -18.16 -24.29 -58.73
C ARG A 165 -19.24 -23.95 -59.79
N ARG A 166 -19.54 -22.67 -60.01
CA ARG A 166 -20.49 -22.22 -61.07
C ARG A 166 -19.82 -21.39 -62.17
N ARG A 167 -18.57 -21.71 -62.54
CA ARG A 167 -17.95 -21.14 -63.75
C ARG A 167 -17.21 -22.12 -64.66
N ASP A 168 -17.25 -23.43 -64.38
CA ASP A 168 -16.72 -24.45 -65.29
C ASP A 168 -17.77 -25.55 -65.52
N HIS A 169 -18.89 -25.21 -66.16
CA HIS A 169 -19.70 -26.17 -66.91
C HIS A 169 -20.70 -25.42 -67.81
N GLY A 170 -20.45 -25.43 -69.12
CA GLY A 170 -21.52 -25.24 -70.10
C GLY A 170 -21.14 -24.45 -71.35
N VAL A 171 -20.57 -25.17 -72.31
CA VAL A 171 -20.76 -25.11 -73.79
C VAL A 171 -20.70 -23.75 -74.48
#